data_AF-A0A8J7A9N3-F1
#
_entry.id   AF-A0A8J7A9N3-F1
#
_cell.length_a   1.000
_cell.length_b   1.000
_cell.length_c   1.000
_cell.angle_alpha   90.00
_cell.angle_beta   90.00
_cell.angle_gamma   90.00
#
_symmetry.space_group_name_H-M   'P 1'
#
loop_
_entity.id
_entity.type
_entity.pdbx_description
1 polymer ?
#
loop_
_entity_poly.entity_id
_entity_poly.type
_entity_poly.pdbx_seq_one_letter_code
_entity_poly.pdbx_strand_id
1 'polypeptide(L)' 'MIRPSLIRNRRRGSILQQGTSLVQAARFLGVDQSTLYMALQRGQIPTTRRNGRTVISQGALMDYRARTRPLL' A
#
# COMPACT_ATOMS: atom_id res chain seq x y z
N MET A 1 -3.29 -34.50 -21.67
CA MET A 1 -2.47 -33.28 -21.85
C MET A 1 -3.24 -32.09 -21.27
N ILE A 2 -2.90 -31.63 -20.06
CA ILE A 2 -3.62 -30.55 -19.37
C ILE A 2 -2.87 -29.24 -19.62
N ARG A 3 -3.52 -28.25 -20.25
CA ARG A 3 -3.01 -26.89 -20.43
C ARG A 3 -3.12 -26.16 -19.09
N PRO A 4 -2.03 -25.68 -18.45
CA PRO A 4 -2.18 -24.89 -17.24
C PRO A 4 -2.73 -23.51 -17.62
N SER A 5 -3.92 -23.23 -17.11
CA SER A 5 -4.61 -21.95 -17.20
C SER A 5 -3.76 -20.87 -16.53
N LEU A 6 -3.26 -19.93 -17.35
CA LEU A 6 -2.64 -18.68 -16.92
C LEU A 6 -3.69 -17.80 -16.22
N ILE A 7 -4.00 -18.10 -14.96
CA ILE A 7 -4.67 -17.16 -14.05
C ILE A 7 -3.64 -16.10 -13.66
N ARG A 8 -3.27 -15.25 -14.62
CA ARG A 8 -2.40 -14.09 -14.39
C ARG A 8 -3.23 -12.98 -13.77
N ASN A 9 -3.42 -13.10 -12.44
CA ASN A 9 -3.59 -12.07 -11.43
C ASN A 9 -3.90 -10.64 -11.95
N ARG A 10 -5.12 -10.43 -12.46
CA ARG A 10 -5.63 -9.15 -13.00
C ARG A 10 -6.22 -8.22 -11.92
N ARG A 11 -5.84 -8.40 -10.64
CA ARG A 11 -6.33 -7.59 -9.49
C ARG A 11 -5.43 -6.41 -9.09
N ARG A 12 -4.51 -5.96 -9.95
CA ARG A 12 -3.64 -4.79 -9.63
C ARG A 12 -4.27 -3.43 -9.95
N GLY A 13 -5.35 -3.38 -10.74
CA GLY A 13 -5.90 -2.12 -11.26
C GLY A 13 -6.93 -1.43 -10.35
N SER A 14 -7.69 -2.18 -9.53
CA SER A 14 -8.83 -1.64 -8.79
C SER A 14 -8.52 -1.15 -7.36
N ILE A 15 -7.31 -1.42 -6.85
CA ILE A 15 -6.89 -1.11 -5.46
C ILE A 15 -6.56 0.39 -5.27
N LEU A 16 -6.23 1.09 -6.35
CA LEU A 16 -5.62 2.43 -6.28
C LEU A 16 -6.65 3.58 -6.15
N GLN A 17 -7.93 3.38 -6.47
CA GLN A 17 -8.92 4.47 -6.51
C GLN A 17 -9.69 4.69 -5.20
N GLN A 18 -9.71 3.72 -4.27
CA GLN A 18 -10.57 3.80 -3.07
C GLN A 18 -9.81 4.05 -1.77
N GLY A 19 -8.50 4.31 -1.89
CA GLY A 19 -7.60 4.42 -0.78
C GLY A 19 -7.30 3.04 -0.17
N THR A 20 -6.03 2.83 0.12
CA THR A 20 -5.47 1.51 0.37
C THR A 20 -5.50 1.21 1.87
N SER A 21 -5.95 0.01 2.24
CA SER A 21 -5.89 -0.46 3.63
C SER A 21 -4.43 -0.65 4.08
N LEU A 22 -4.17 -0.61 5.39
CA LEU A 22 -2.83 -0.78 5.96
C LEU A 22 -2.08 -2.00 5.39
N VAL A 23 -2.74 -3.16 5.35
CA VAL A 23 -2.14 -4.42 4.88
C VAL A 23 -1.74 -4.33 3.41
N GLN A 24 -2.60 -3.72 2.59
CA GLN A 24 -2.33 -3.54 1.17
C GLN A 24 -1.21 -2.52 0.93
N ALA A 25 -1.15 -1.47 1.74
CA ALA A 25 -0.10 -0.46 1.69
C ALA A 25 1.27 -1.06 2.07
N ALA A 26 1.31 -1.91 3.09
CA ALA A 26 2.53 -2.60 3.53
C ALA A 26 3.05 -3.52 2.41
N ARG A 27 2.15 -4.30 1.81
CA ARG A 27 2.46 -5.13 0.63
C ARG A 27 2.94 -4.32 -0.58
N PHE A 28 2.34 -3.16 -0.82
CA PHE A 28 2.75 -2.28 -1.91
C PHE A 28 4.17 -1.72 -1.71
N LEU A 29 4.51 -1.35 -0.48
CA LEU A 29 5.83 -0.84 -0.11
C LEU A 29 6.88 -1.94 0.10
N GLY A 30 6.47 -3.20 0.18
CA GLY A 30 7.37 -4.33 0.47
C GLY A 30 7.90 -4.31 1.91
N VAL A 31 7.16 -3.69 2.83
CA VAL A 31 7.54 -3.56 4.25
C VAL A 31 6.60 -4.37 5.13
N ASP A 32 7.02 -4.65 6.36
CA ASP A 32 6.15 -5.29 7.34
C ASP A 32 5.00 -4.36 7.77
N GLN A 33 3.87 -4.96 8.13
CA GLN A 33 2.69 -4.23 8.58
C GLN A 33 2.98 -3.42 9.86
N SER A 34 3.81 -3.93 10.77
CA SER A 34 4.21 -3.23 11.99
C SER A 34 5.10 -2.02 11.68
N THR A 35 6.01 -2.14 10.71
CA THR A 35 6.82 -1.01 10.22
C THR A 35 5.93 0.09 9.67
N LEU A 36 4.95 -0.28 8.85
CA LEU A 36 4.00 0.69 8.31
C LEU A 36 3.13 1.32 9.41
N TYR A 37 2.66 0.52 10.37
CA TYR A 37 1.91 1.02 11.52
C TYR A 37 2.72 2.04 12.33
N MET A 38 4.00 1.79 12.57
CA MET A 38 4.91 2.71 13.26
C MET A 38 5.10 4.01 12.46
N ALA A 39 5.27 3.93 11.14
CA ALA A 39 5.37 5.11 10.28
C ALA A 39 4.10 5.98 10.36
N LEU A 40 2.93 5.35 10.46
CA LEU A 40 1.65 6.04 10.62
C LEU A 40 1.49 6.68 11.99
N GLN A 41 1.84 5.95 13.05
CA GLN A 41 1.79 6.46 14.43
C GLN A 41 2.73 7.65 14.62
N ARG A 42 3.87 7.65 13.91
CA ARG A 42 4.82 8.76 13.87
C ARG A 42 4.42 9.91 12.95
N GLY A 43 3.29 9.80 12.24
CA GLY A 43 2.82 10.82 11.29
C GLY A 43 3.65 10.96 10.01
N GLN A 44 4.49 9.96 9.69
CA GLN A 44 5.36 9.99 8.50
C GLN A 44 4.58 9.75 7.20
N ILE A 45 3.37 9.19 7.30
CA ILE A 45 2.50 8.93 6.16
C ILE A 45 1.14 9.59 6.43
N PRO A 46 0.73 10.57 5.60
CA PRO A 46 -0.56 11.20 5.78
C PRO A 46 -1.69 10.20 5.55
N THR A 47 -2.66 10.19 6.47
CA THR A 47 -3.85 9.35 6.40
C THR A 47 -5.12 10.14 6.48
N THR A 48 -6.18 9.56 5.95
CA THR A 48 -7.54 10.10 6.09
C THR A 48 -8.42 9.04 6.72
N ARG A 49 -9.41 9.46 7.51
CA ARG A 49 -10.46 8.55 7.97
C ARG A 49 -11.65 8.66 7.02
N ARG A 50 -12.07 7.52 6.47
CA ARG A 50 -13.32 7.41 5.70
C ARG A 50 -14.17 6.31 6.31
N ASN A 51 -15.40 6.64 6.69
CA ASN A 51 -16.36 5.70 7.30
C ASN A 51 -15.76 4.90 8.49
N GLY A 52 -15.02 5.59 9.37
CA GLY A 52 -14.37 4.97 10.53
C GLY A 52 -13.11 4.15 10.24
N ARG A 53 -12.70 4.03 8.97
CA ARG A 53 -11.49 3.29 8.57
C ARG A 53 -10.35 4.25 8.27
N THR A 54 -9.14 3.89 8.71
CA THR A 54 -7.91 4.58 8.31
C THR A 54 -7.57 4.17 6.88
N VAL A 55 -7.48 5.17 6.01
CA VAL A 55 -7.25 5.03 4.59
C VAL A 55 -6.03 5.83 4.20
N ILE A 56 -5.10 5.17 3.49
CA ILE A 56 -3.89 5.80 2.98
C ILE A 56 -4.09 6.10 1.50
N SER A 57 -3.87 7.35 1.10
CA SER A 57 -3.96 7.73 -0.31
C SER A 57 -2.76 7.20 -1.10
N GLN A 58 -2.93 7.02 -2.40
CA GLN A 58 -1.84 6.58 -3.27
C GLN A 58 -0.67 7.58 -3.27
N GLY A 59 -0.96 8.89 -3.34
CA GLY A 59 0.07 9.93 -3.29
C GLY A 59 0.91 9.84 -2.02
N ALA A 60 0.26 9.67 -0.86
CA ALA A 60 0.94 9.50 0.42
C ALA A 60 1.92 8.31 0.43
N LEU A 61 1.53 7.18 -0.18
CA LEU A 61 2.40 6.01 -0.29
C LEU A 61 3.59 6.25 -1.22
N MET A 62 3.38 6.93 -2.35
CA MET A 62 4.46 7.23 -3.29
C MET A 62 5.46 8.22 -2.70
N ASP A 63 4.98 9.26 -2.01
CA ASP A 63 5.83 10.24 -1.35
C ASP A 63 6.64 9.62 -0.21
N TYR A 64 6.02 8.71 0.56
CA TYR A 64 6.73 7.97 1.59
C TYR A 64 7.80 7.06 1.00
N ARG A 65 7.47 6.34 -0.09
CA ARG A 65 8.44 5.50 -0.81
C ARG A 65 9.61 6.32 -1.34
N ALA A 66 9.36 7.49 -1.91
CA ALA A 66 10.41 8.37 -2.40
C ALA A 66 11.34 8.83 -1.28
N ARG A 67 10.80 9.12 -0.09
CA ARG A 67 11.58 9.51 1.10
C ARG A 67 12.39 8.37 1.73
N THR A 68 11.87 7.15 1.67
CA THR A 68 12.48 5.98 2.32
C THR A 68 13.37 5.17 1.40
N ARG A 69 13.35 5.42 0.09
CA ARG A 69 14.25 4.75 -0.84
C ARG A 69 15.65 5.35 -0.68
N PRO A 70 16.64 4.57 -0.19
CA PRO A 70 18.01 5.03 -0.21
C PRO A 70 18.40 5.27 -1.69
N LEU A 71 18.92 6.46 -1.97
CA LEU A 71 19.65 6.73 -3.20
C LEU A 71 20.88 5.83 -3.16
N LEU A 72 20.81 4.70 -3.88
CA LEU A 72 21.97 3.87 -4.20
C LEU A 72 22.89 4.64 -5.15
#